data_AF-A0A0G1TMI7-F1
#
_entry.id   AF-A0A0G1TMI7-F1
#
_cell.length_a   1.000
_cell.length_b   1.000
_cell.length_c   1.000
_cell.angle_alpha   90.00
_cell.angle_beta   90.00
_cell.angle_gamma   90.00
#
_symmetry.space_group_name_H-M   'P 1'
#
loop_
_entity.id
_entity.type
_entity.pdbx_description
1 polymer ?
#
loop_
_entity_poly.entity_id
_entity_poly.type
_entity_poly.pdbx_seq_one_letter_code
_entity_poly.pdbx_strand_id
1 'polypeptide(L)'
;MGTARPVFRKFGSMIVVLGTSLILSVVSYIGITRVFLIRQVEVVGSGIGVQIDEGQLPHNLLFFPSEKIERLIAQNNPLLSLVRIQKKYPGTLIVNAVQRIPTALVVTASQRIAIDTDGMVLGTTQTPDSLPVIALDIGIMSPGDRIDTHTLGTSVSFIEHMKGTVSVKEISVLDRASFKVKTEQTDIFIPQQGDASSLSDTLQNLLVGFRIRGTMPTSIVARAAARTAPGVSTPCARAREGRSTPISPDVPRGAAGSTTSGPNNEDDLRIHENLTRRRKRPRPSERRTHRPCAQQRGNGVPDDREAHDAPFAC
;
A
#
# COMPACT_ATOMS: atom_id res chain seq x y z
N MET A 1 72.06 36.33 -37.70
CA MET A 1 71.92 34.90 -37.36
C MET A 1 70.89 34.77 -36.25
N GLY A 2 69.65 34.42 -36.57
CA GLY A 2 68.58 34.23 -35.58
C GLY A 2 68.02 32.83 -35.72
N THR A 3 68.34 31.95 -34.77
CA THR A 3 67.90 30.54 -34.71
C THR A 3 66.45 30.45 -34.22
N ALA A 4 65.52 30.90 -35.07
CA ALA A 4 64.09 30.90 -34.77
C ALA A 4 63.43 29.55 -35.10
N ARG A 5 63.77 28.45 -34.40
CA ARG A 5 62.94 27.23 -34.35
C ARG A 5 63.18 26.49 -33.03
N PRO A 6 62.19 26.43 -32.11
CA PRO A 6 61.52 25.14 -31.88
C PRO A 6 60.05 25.20 -31.44
N VAL A 7 59.43 26.38 -31.37
CA VAL A 7 58.10 26.55 -30.73
C VAL A 7 56.99 25.80 -31.48
N PHE A 8 57.05 25.73 -32.81
CA PHE A 8 56.03 25.07 -33.64
C PHE A 8 55.90 23.55 -33.42
N ARG A 9 56.95 22.86 -32.94
CA ARG A 9 56.91 21.41 -32.71
C ARG A 9 56.15 21.02 -31.44
N LYS A 10 56.06 21.93 -30.46
CA LYS A 10 55.30 21.70 -29.21
C LYS A 10 53.79 21.83 -29.41
N PHE A 11 53.35 22.76 -30.25
CA PHE A 11 51.92 22.95 -30.57
C PHE A 11 51.32 21.75 -31.33
N GLY A 12 52.07 21.15 -32.26
CA GLY A 12 51.60 19.95 -32.96
C GLY A 12 51.35 18.76 -32.02
N SER A 13 52.23 18.56 -31.02
CA SER A 13 52.06 17.48 -30.04
C SER A 13 50.81 17.67 -29.16
N MET A 14 50.53 18.91 -28.72
CA MET A 14 49.32 19.19 -27.92
C MET A 14 48.03 18.90 -28.68
N ILE A 15 47.95 19.23 -29.97
CA ILE A 15 46.77 18.97 -30.79
C ILE A 15 46.51 17.46 -30.93
N VAL A 16 47.57 16.66 -31.12
CA VAL A 16 47.45 15.20 -31.21
C VAL A 16 46.98 14.59 -29.89
N VAL A 17 47.49 15.08 -28.76
CA VAL A 17 47.06 14.60 -27.43
C VAL A 17 45.60 14.98 -27.15
N LEU A 18 45.19 16.20 -27.49
CA LEU A 18 43.79 16.62 -27.37
C LEU A 18 42.87 15.81 -28.28
N GLY A 19 43.27 15.60 -29.53
CA GLY A 19 42.50 14.81 -30.50
C GLY A 19 42.33 13.36 -30.05
N THR A 20 43.41 12.71 -29.59
CA THR A 20 43.34 11.33 -29.10
C THR A 20 42.53 11.23 -27.81
N SER A 21 42.64 12.19 -26.89
CA SER A 21 41.82 12.25 -25.68
C SER A 21 40.33 12.39 -25.99
N LEU A 22 39.96 13.26 -26.94
CA LEU A 22 38.58 13.45 -27.38
C LEU A 22 38.02 12.16 -28.00
N ILE A 23 38.76 11.53 -28.90
CA ILE A 23 38.35 10.27 -29.54
C ILE A 23 38.16 9.16 -28.49
N LEU A 24 39.09 9.04 -27.54
CA LEU A 24 39.00 8.05 -26.47
C LEU A 24 37.78 8.29 -25.58
N SER A 25 37.46 9.55 -25.29
CA SER A 25 36.26 9.94 -24.54
C SER A 25 34.98 9.52 -25.27
N VAL A 26 34.88 9.77 -26.58
CA VAL A 26 33.72 9.40 -27.39
C VAL A 26 33.57 7.87 -27.51
N VAL A 27 34.66 7.16 -27.77
CA VAL A 27 34.65 5.68 -27.85
C VAL A 27 34.26 5.07 -26.51
N SER A 28 34.80 5.60 -25.41
CA SER A 28 34.44 5.17 -24.05
C SER A 28 32.96 5.43 -23.76
N TYR A 29 32.44 6.61 -24.11
CA TYR A 29 31.02 6.95 -23.94
C TYR A 29 30.10 5.99 -24.72
N ILE A 30 30.43 5.67 -25.97
CA ILE A 30 29.67 4.72 -26.80
C ILE A 30 29.77 3.29 -26.21
N GLY A 31 30.95 2.89 -25.74
CA GLY A 31 31.16 1.60 -25.10
C GLY A 31 30.31 1.44 -23.84
N ILE A 32 30.36 2.44 -22.94
CA ILE A 32 29.58 2.48 -21.71
C ILE A 32 28.08 2.41 -22.03
N THR A 33 27.57 3.28 -22.91
CA THR A 33 26.14 3.32 -23.24
C THR A 33 25.61 2.00 -23.82
N ARG A 34 26.42 1.24 -24.58
CA ARG A 34 26.02 -0.08 -25.11
C ARG A 34 26.12 -1.21 -24.09
N VAL A 35 27.10 -1.16 -23.19
CA VAL A 35 27.29 -2.18 -22.16
C VAL A 35 26.15 -2.12 -21.12
N PHE A 36 25.66 -0.93 -20.81
CA PHE A 36 24.60 -0.70 -19.82
C PHE A 36 23.16 -0.71 -20.37
N LEU A 37 22.93 -1.29 -21.55
CA LEU A 37 21.58 -1.51 -22.05
C LEU A 37 20.87 -2.57 -21.20
N ILE A 38 19.59 -2.34 -20.92
CA ILE A 38 18.74 -3.34 -20.25
C ILE A 38 18.53 -4.50 -21.23
N ARG A 39 19.06 -5.67 -20.88
CA ARG A 39 18.95 -6.90 -21.67
C ARG A 39 17.93 -7.87 -21.08
N GLN A 40 17.76 -7.82 -19.77
CA GLN A 40 16.95 -8.77 -19.04
C GLN A 40 16.19 -8.05 -17.92
N VAL A 41 14.89 -8.32 -17.83
CA VAL A 41 14.06 -7.90 -16.71
C VAL A 41 13.65 -9.17 -15.98
N GLU A 42 14.10 -9.31 -14.73
CA GLU A 42 13.74 -10.42 -13.85
C GLU A 42 12.67 -9.92 -12.87
N VAL A 43 11.49 -10.52 -12.92
CA VAL A 43 10.44 -10.23 -11.95
C VAL A 43 10.50 -11.27 -10.84
N VAL A 44 10.82 -10.81 -9.62
CA VAL A 44 10.87 -11.64 -8.43
C VAL A 44 9.61 -11.36 -7.61
N GLY A 45 8.67 -12.29 -7.65
CA GLY A 45 7.41 -12.22 -6.91
C GLY A 45 6.67 -13.55 -6.98
N SER A 46 6.04 -13.97 -5.89
CA SER A 46 5.29 -15.23 -5.83
C SER A 46 3.92 -15.06 -6.48
N GLY A 47 3.67 -15.77 -7.60
CA GLY A 47 2.32 -16.04 -8.08
C GLY A 47 1.56 -14.89 -8.76
N ILE A 48 2.23 -13.81 -9.17
CA ILE A 48 1.58 -12.66 -9.84
C ILE A 48 2.23 -12.38 -11.19
N GLY A 49 1.40 -12.21 -12.22
CA GLY A 49 1.81 -11.58 -13.46
C GLY A 49 1.83 -10.06 -13.29
N VAL A 50 3.02 -9.47 -13.19
CA VAL A 50 3.17 -8.00 -13.20
C VAL A 50 3.13 -7.53 -14.65
N GLN A 51 2.20 -6.63 -14.97
CA GLN A 51 2.18 -6.00 -16.29
C GLN A 51 3.20 -4.87 -16.31
N ILE A 52 4.24 -5.04 -17.13
CA ILE A 52 5.28 -4.03 -17.35
C ILE A 52 5.18 -3.61 -18.82
N ASP A 53 4.92 -2.32 -19.05
CA ASP A 53 4.98 -1.74 -20.38
C ASP A 53 6.45 -1.48 -20.76
N GLU A 54 7.03 -2.39 -21.52
CA GLU A 54 8.41 -2.30 -22.00
C GLU A 54 8.67 -1.00 -22.78
N GLY A 55 7.64 -0.43 -23.44
CA GLY A 55 7.76 0.80 -24.21
C GLY A 55 8.01 2.04 -23.34
N GLN A 56 7.64 1.99 -22.05
CA GLN A 56 7.87 3.08 -21.10
C GLN A 56 9.19 2.95 -20.35
N LEU A 57 9.91 1.83 -20.50
CA LEU A 57 11.20 1.62 -19.85
C LEU A 57 12.33 2.35 -20.59
N PRO A 58 13.14 3.16 -19.90
CA PRO A 58 14.33 3.74 -20.51
C PRO A 58 15.35 2.64 -20.81
N HIS A 59 16.02 2.77 -21.96
CA HIS A 59 16.88 1.71 -22.48
C HIS A 59 18.21 1.58 -21.72
N ASN A 60 18.65 2.63 -21.01
CA ASN A 60 19.94 2.68 -20.33
C ASN A 60 19.77 2.50 -18.82
N LEU A 61 20.44 1.46 -18.28
CA LEU A 61 20.39 1.10 -16.87
C LEU A 61 21.07 2.14 -15.96
N LEU A 62 22.11 2.84 -16.44
CA LEU A 62 22.83 3.84 -15.63
C LEU A 62 21.94 5.00 -15.22
N PHE A 63 21.13 5.50 -16.15
CA PHE A 63 20.23 6.63 -15.95
C PHE A 63 18.79 6.20 -15.70
N PHE A 64 18.59 4.96 -15.24
CA PHE A 64 17.25 4.42 -14.99
C PHE A 64 16.59 5.12 -13.79
N PRO A 65 15.43 5.79 -13.98
CA PRO A 65 14.70 6.50 -12.94
C PRO A 65 13.83 5.52 -12.13
N SER A 66 14.48 4.74 -11.27
CA SER A 66 13.83 3.64 -10.51
C SER A 66 12.54 4.07 -9.82
N GLU A 67 12.54 5.19 -9.08
CA GLU A 67 11.38 5.64 -8.32
C GLU A 67 10.16 5.97 -9.20
N LYS A 68 10.38 6.55 -10.38
CA LYS A 68 9.31 6.88 -11.31
C LYS A 68 8.67 5.62 -11.88
N ILE A 69 9.50 4.64 -12.26
CA ILE A 69 9.05 3.36 -12.79
C ILE A 69 8.40 2.51 -11.70
N GLU A 70 8.92 2.51 -10.47
CA GLU A 70 8.28 1.85 -9.32
C GLU A 70 6.84 2.34 -9.12
N ARG A 71 6.64 3.67 -9.11
CA ARG A 71 5.30 4.26 -8.98
C ARG A 71 4.40 3.91 -10.16
N LEU A 72 4.92 3.95 -11.38
CA LEU A 72 4.17 3.58 -12.58
C LEU A 72 3.72 2.12 -12.54
N ILE A 73 4.61 1.19 -12.18
CA ILE A 73 4.28 -0.23 -12.04
C ILE A 73 3.24 -0.42 -10.94
N ALA A 74 3.40 0.24 -9.79
CA ALA A 74 2.43 0.16 -8.69
C ALA A 74 1.04 0.71 -9.07
N GLN A 75 0.98 1.78 -9.86
CA GLN A 75 -0.29 2.35 -10.36
C GLN A 75 -1.01 1.40 -11.31
N ASN A 76 -0.28 0.73 -12.21
CA ASN A 76 -0.86 -0.20 -13.17
C ASN A 76 -1.21 -1.56 -12.55
N ASN A 77 -0.66 -1.89 -11.39
CA ASN A 77 -0.85 -3.18 -10.73
C ASN A 77 -1.29 -2.96 -9.27
N PRO A 78 -2.56 -2.61 -9.02
CA PRO A 78 -3.05 -2.24 -7.69
C PRO A 78 -3.00 -3.37 -6.65
N LEU A 79 -2.87 -4.63 -7.11
CA LEU A 79 -2.72 -5.81 -6.26
C LEU A 79 -1.33 -5.91 -5.61
N LEU A 80 -0.39 -5.04 -5.96
CA LEU A 80 0.95 -4.98 -5.37
C LEU A 80 0.97 -4.04 -4.16
N SER A 81 1.54 -4.48 -3.05
CA SER A 81 1.75 -3.66 -1.85
C SER A 81 3.03 -2.84 -1.97
N LEU A 82 4.08 -3.48 -2.51
CA LEU A 82 5.40 -2.89 -2.65
C LEU A 82 6.03 -3.32 -3.97
N VAL A 83 6.65 -2.36 -4.66
CA VAL A 83 7.48 -2.59 -5.84
C VAL A 83 8.83 -1.96 -5.58
N ARG A 84 9.90 -2.75 -5.72
CA ARG A 84 11.29 -2.29 -5.59
C ARG A 84 12.09 -2.71 -6.79
N ILE A 85 12.78 -1.77 -7.40
CA ILE A 85 13.62 -2.01 -8.56
C ILE A 85 15.09 -1.98 -8.15
N GLN A 86 15.77 -3.09 -8.35
CA GLN A 86 17.20 -3.22 -8.14
C GLN A 86 17.92 -3.34 -9.48
N LYS A 87 18.99 -2.54 -9.64
CA LYS A 87 19.84 -2.56 -10.83
C LYS A 87 20.97 -3.56 -10.62
N LYS A 88 21.05 -4.60 -11.45
CA LYS A 88 22.14 -5.56 -11.47
C LYS A 88 22.97 -5.36 -12.74
N TYR A 89 24.10 -4.70 -12.57
CA TYR A 89 25.00 -4.38 -13.67
C TYR A 89 25.62 -5.65 -14.29
N PRO A 90 25.89 -5.66 -15.61
CA PRO A 90 25.79 -4.52 -16.53
C PRO A 90 24.40 -4.26 -17.14
N GLY A 91 23.45 -5.21 -17.15
CA GLY A 91 22.24 -5.06 -17.98
C GLY A 91 20.97 -5.76 -17.47
N THR A 92 20.90 -6.12 -16.19
CA THR A 92 19.75 -6.82 -15.62
C THR A 92 18.98 -5.89 -14.66
N LEU A 93 17.66 -5.79 -14.86
CA LEU A 93 16.75 -5.11 -13.96
C LEU A 93 16.00 -6.15 -13.13
N ILE A 94 16.12 -6.10 -11.81
CA ILE A 94 15.38 -7.00 -10.91
C ILE A 94 14.21 -6.20 -10.32
N VAL A 95 12.99 -6.63 -10.62
CA VAL A 95 11.76 -6.05 -10.09
C VAL A 95 11.26 -6.96 -8.98
N ASN A 96 11.48 -6.55 -7.75
CA ASN A 96 10.94 -7.24 -6.58
C ASN A 96 9.53 -6.71 -6.31
N ALA A 97 8.52 -7.55 -6.52
CA ALA A 97 7.12 -7.20 -6.35
C ALA A 97 6.51 -8.04 -5.22
N VAL A 98 5.85 -7.37 -4.28
CA VAL A 98 5.18 -8.00 -3.14
C VAL A 98 3.67 -7.88 -3.32
N GLN A 99 2.97 -9.01 -3.20
CA GLN A 99 1.50 -9.03 -3.26
C GLN A 99 0.90 -8.33 -2.04
N ARG A 100 -0.27 -7.71 -2.22
CA ARG A 100 -1.15 -7.37 -1.11
C ARG A 100 -1.76 -8.64 -0.54
N ILE A 101 -1.80 -8.74 0.78
CA ILE A 101 -2.37 -9.87 1.49
C ILE A 101 -3.77 -9.46 1.96
N PRO A 102 -4.83 -10.21 1.61
CA PRO A 102 -6.16 -9.90 2.10
C PRO A 102 -6.19 -10.03 3.63
N THR A 103 -6.67 -8.99 4.28
CA THR A 103 -6.75 -8.89 5.75
C THR A 103 -8.17 -9.11 6.25
N ALA A 104 -9.16 -8.62 5.51
CA ALA A 104 -10.56 -8.73 5.87
C ALA A 104 -11.46 -8.80 4.62
N LEU A 105 -12.71 -9.22 4.83
CA LEU A 105 -13.77 -9.18 3.82
C LEU A 105 -14.77 -8.11 4.18
N VAL A 106 -14.99 -7.12 3.31
CA VAL A 106 -16.10 -6.19 3.45
C VAL A 106 -17.34 -6.79 2.79
N VAL A 107 -18.41 -6.93 3.55
CA VAL A 107 -19.70 -7.43 3.05
C VAL A 107 -20.65 -6.26 2.89
N THR A 108 -21.07 -6.05 1.65
CA THR A 108 -22.12 -5.11 1.26
C THR A 108 -23.41 -5.88 0.94
N ALA A 109 -24.49 -5.17 0.63
CA ALA A 109 -25.75 -5.81 0.22
C ALA A 109 -25.61 -6.64 -1.07
N SER A 110 -24.67 -6.30 -1.96
CA SER A 110 -24.54 -6.90 -3.29
C SER A 110 -23.32 -7.78 -3.49
N GLN A 111 -22.24 -7.55 -2.74
CA GLN A 111 -20.96 -8.24 -2.96
C GLN A 111 -20.12 -8.37 -1.69
N ARG A 112 -19.21 -9.35 -1.71
CA ARG A 112 -18.15 -9.53 -0.71
C ARG A 112 -16.81 -9.16 -1.34
N ILE A 113 -16.07 -8.29 -0.68
CA ILE A 113 -14.91 -7.62 -1.23
C ILE A 113 -13.72 -7.91 -0.33
N ALA A 114 -12.66 -8.49 -0.87
CA ALA A 114 -11.41 -8.67 -0.13
C ALA A 114 -10.64 -7.36 -0.08
N ILE A 115 -10.17 -7.00 1.11
CA ILE A 115 -9.41 -5.77 1.35
C ILE A 115 -8.10 -6.04 2.08
N ASP A 116 -7.12 -5.17 1.85
CA ASP A 116 -5.83 -5.14 2.57
C ASP A 116 -5.92 -4.22 3.81
N THR A 117 -4.87 -4.26 4.64
CA THR A 117 -4.55 -3.37 5.76
C THR A 117 -4.73 -1.88 5.45
N ASP A 118 -4.41 -1.44 4.23
CA ASP A 118 -4.56 -0.04 3.78
C ASP A 118 -6.00 0.33 3.33
N GLY A 119 -6.94 -0.62 3.35
CA GLY A 119 -8.29 -0.45 2.80
C GLY A 119 -8.37 -0.51 1.27
N MET A 120 -7.34 -1.07 0.62
CA MET A 120 -7.33 -1.29 -0.84
C MET A 120 -8.17 -2.52 -1.20
N VAL A 121 -9.02 -2.38 -2.22
CA VAL A 121 -9.86 -3.46 -2.74
C VAL A 121 -9.03 -4.38 -3.64
N LEU A 122 -8.92 -5.65 -3.26
CA LEU A 122 -8.21 -6.68 -4.02
C LEU A 122 -9.12 -7.38 -5.04
N GLY A 123 -10.42 -7.40 -4.77
CA GLY A 123 -11.45 -7.89 -5.68
C GLY A 123 -12.63 -8.53 -4.96
N THR A 124 -13.58 -9.02 -5.75
CA THR A 124 -14.75 -9.73 -5.23
C THR A 124 -14.44 -11.20 -5.04
N THR A 125 -14.79 -11.76 -3.88
CA THR A 125 -14.69 -13.21 -3.62
C THR A 125 -16.06 -13.77 -3.29
N GLN A 126 -16.37 -14.96 -3.79
CA GLN A 126 -17.59 -15.69 -3.43
C GLN A 126 -17.34 -16.70 -2.32
N THR A 127 -16.08 -17.11 -2.11
CA THR A 127 -15.74 -18.09 -1.10
C THR A 127 -15.67 -17.41 0.28
N PRO A 128 -16.23 -18.05 1.31
CA PRO A 128 -15.96 -17.65 2.68
C PRO A 128 -14.51 -18.04 2.99
N ASP A 129 -13.59 -17.17 2.63
CA ASP A 129 -12.22 -17.28 3.09
C ASP A 129 -12.23 -17.13 4.62
N SER A 130 -11.26 -17.73 5.32
CA SER A 130 -11.13 -17.71 6.79
C SER A 130 -10.78 -16.32 7.37
N LEU A 131 -11.20 -15.26 6.68
CA LEU A 131 -10.92 -13.88 6.96
C LEU A 131 -12.05 -13.25 7.77
N PRO A 132 -11.74 -12.31 8.67
CA PRO A 132 -12.74 -11.55 9.40
C PRO A 132 -13.64 -10.76 8.44
N VAL A 133 -14.93 -10.75 8.73
CA VAL A 133 -15.94 -10.03 7.95
C VAL A 133 -16.18 -8.65 8.57
N ILE A 134 -16.26 -7.61 7.75
CA ILE A 134 -16.67 -6.26 8.14
C ILE A 134 -17.97 -5.95 7.41
N ALA A 135 -19.08 -5.88 8.14
CA ALA A 135 -20.38 -5.50 7.61
C ALA A 135 -20.46 -3.97 7.51
N LEU A 136 -20.22 -3.45 6.31
CA LEU A 136 -20.20 -2.03 6.00
C LEU A 136 -20.75 -1.79 4.59
N ASP A 137 -21.74 -0.91 4.47
CA ASP A 137 -22.31 -0.55 3.17
C ASP A 137 -21.48 0.56 2.51
N ILE A 138 -20.74 0.19 1.46
CA ILE A 138 -19.83 1.07 0.71
C ILE A 138 -20.18 1.14 -0.78
N GLY A 139 -21.32 0.59 -1.20
CA GLY A 139 -21.70 0.51 -2.61
C GLY A 139 -20.83 -0.44 -3.43
N ILE A 140 -20.80 -0.22 -4.75
CA ILE A 140 -20.06 -1.06 -5.71
C ILE A 140 -18.64 -0.51 -5.85
N MET A 141 -17.65 -1.36 -5.61
CA MET A 141 -16.22 -1.06 -5.74
C MET A 141 -15.56 -2.05 -6.70
N SER A 142 -14.51 -1.59 -7.39
CA SER A 142 -13.68 -2.35 -8.31
C SER A 142 -12.31 -2.69 -7.69
N PRO A 143 -11.62 -3.74 -8.17
CA PRO A 143 -10.23 -4.00 -7.79
C PRO A 143 -9.34 -2.78 -8.02
N GLY A 144 -8.59 -2.39 -7.00
CA GLY A 144 -7.73 -1.21 -6.98
C GLY A 144 -8.37 0.07 -6.44
N ASP A 145 -9.67 0.08 -6.18
CA ASP A 145 -10.31 1.18 -5.46
C ASP A 145 -9.83 1.21 -3.99
N ARG A 146 -9.80 2.40 -3.40
CA ARG A 146 -9.47 2.60 -1.99
C ARG A 146 -10.70 3.02 -1.21
N ILE A 147 -10.98 2.33 -0.11
CA ILE A 147 -12.06 2.69 0.80
C ILE A 147 -11.50 3.53 1.93
N ASP A 148 -11.70 4.85 1.83
CA ASP A 148 -11.23 5.80 2.85
C ASP A 148 -12.39 6.16 3.80
N THR A 149 -12.68 5.27 4.74
CA THR A 149 -13.64 5.54 5.82
C THR A 149 -12.98 5.29 7.16
N HIS A 150 -13.21 6.21 8.11
CA HIS A 150 -12.68 6.09 9.47
C HIS A 150 -13.08 4.75 10.10
N THR A 151 -14.34 4.34 9.95
CA THR A 151 -14.86 3.07 10.49
C THR A 151 -14.12 1.86 9.95
N LEU A 152 -13.77 1.84 8.65
CA LEU A 152 -12.98 0.76 8.09
C LEU A 152 -11.56 0.76 8.65
N GLY A 153 -10.91 1.93 8.70
CA GLY A 153 -9.56 2.07 9.26
C GLY A 153 -9.49 1.57 10.71
N THR A 154 -10.44 1.97 11.57
CA THR A 154 -10.52 1.49 12.95
C THR A 154 -10.76 -0.02 13.02
N SER A 155 -11.64 -0.56 12.17
CA SER A 155 -11.98 -2.00 12.15
C SER A 155 -10.80 -2.85 11.72
N VAL A 156 -10.10 -2.47 10.65
CA VAL A 156 -8.92 -3.17 10.13
C VAL A 156 -7.76 -3.06 11.12
N SER A 157 -7.52 -1.88 11.68
CA SER A 157 -6.51 -1.70 12.73
C SER A 157 -6.81 -2.58 13.95
N PHE A 158 -8.07 -2.65 14.39
CA PHE A 158 -8.47 -3.53 15.49
C PHE A 158 -8.22 -5.01 15.15
N ILE A 159 -8.55 -5.46 13.94
CA ILE A 159 -8.27 -6.83 13.48
C ILE A 159 -6.77 -7.12 13.57
N GLU A 160 -5.91 -6.23 13.05
CA GLU A 160 -4.45 -6.40 13.09
C GLU A 160 -3.93 -6.53 14.52
N HIS A 161 -4.36 -5.66 15.43
CA HIS A 161 -3.90 -5.71 16.83
C HIS A 161 -4.40 -6.95 17.57
N MET A 162 -5.54 -7.53 17.17
CA MET A 162 -6.09 -8.74 17.79
C MET A 162 -5.55 -10.05 17.18
N LYS A 163 -4.80 -9.98 16.07
CA LYS A 163 -4.20 -11.17 15.44
C LYS A 163 -3.35 -11.95 16.45
N GLY A 164 -3.59 -13.25 16.53
CA GLY A 164 -2.87 -14.16 17.42
C GLY A 164 -3.41 -14.22 18.86
N THR A 165 -4.21 -13.24 19.31
CA THR A 165 -4.86 -13.31 20.63
C THR A 165 -6.28 -13.84 20.53
N VAL A 166 -7.09 -13.29 19.61
CA VAL A 166 -8.51 -13.63 19.46
C VAL A 166 -8.87 -13.71 17.98
N SER A 167 -9.59 -14.76 17.61
CA SER A 167 -10.16 -14.89 16.27
C SER A 167 -11.37 -13.97 16.14
N VAL A 168 -11.20 -12.86 15.42
CA VAL A 168 -12.30 -11.96 15.06
C VAL A 168 -13.06 -12.60 13.90
N LYS A 169 -14.37 -12.85 14.07
CA LYS A 169 -15.22 -13.38 12.99
C LYS A 169 -15.86 -12.28 12.19
N GLU A 170 -16.45 -11.32 12.88
CA GLU A 170 -17.29 -10.31 12.25
C GLU A 170 -17.19 -8.99 13.02
N ILE A 171 -17.15 -7.88 12.30
CA ILE A 171 -17.28 -6.53 12.80
C ILE A 171 -18.50 -5.91 12.12
N SER A 172 -19.47 -5.47 12.92
CA SER A 172 -20.69 -4.83 12.44
C SER A 172 -20.84 -3.45 13.05
N VAL A 173 -21.24 -2.48 12.23
CA VAL A 173 -21.52 -1.12 12.70
C VAL A 173 -22.88 -1.13 13.39
N LEU A 174 -22.92 -0.81 14.69
CA LEU A 174 -24.16 -0.76 15.45
C LEU A 174 -24.82 0.62 15.34
N ASP A 175 -24.03 1.67 15.51
CA ASP A 175 -24.44 3.07 15.39
C ASP A 175 -23.25 3.93 14.88
N ARG A 176 -23.42 5.25 14.89
CA ARG A 176 -22.36 6.20 14.46
C ARG A 176 -21.16 6.26 15.42
N ALA A 177 -21.30 5.71 16.64
CA ALA A 177 -20.34 5.89 17.72
C ALA A 177 -19.70 4.58 18.17
N SER A 178 -20.15 3.42 17.69
CA SER A 178 -19.73 2.12 18.16
C SER A 178 -19.83 1.04 17.07
N PHE A 179 -19.03 -0.01 17.24
CA PHE A 179 -19.10 -1.23 16.46
C PHE A 179 -19.14 -2.43 17.39
N LYS A 180 -19.81 -3.48 16.92
CA LYS A 180 -19.88 -4.78 17.58
C LYS A 180 -18.88 -5.71 16.89
N VAL A 181 -17.95 -6.22 17.67
CA VAL A 181 -17.02 -7.28 17.27
C VAL A 181 -17.53 -8.60 17.79
N LYS A 182 -17.77 -9.54 16.89
CA LYS A 182 -18.13 -10.91 17.21
C LYS A 182 -16.91 -11.81 17.09
N THR A 183 -16.64 -12.54 18.16
CA THR A 183 -15.58 -13.55 18.22
C THR A 183 -16.22 -14.95 18.16
N GLU A 184 -15.44 -16.00 18.44
CA GLU A 184 -15.97 -17.37 18.58
C GLU A 184 -17.05 -17.49 19.68
N GLN A 185 -16.85 -16.82 20.82
CA GLN A 185 -17.63 -17.07 22.05
C GLN A 185 -18.19 -15.79 22.70
N THR A 186 -17.67 -14.62 22.32
CA THR A 186 -17.97 -13.36 23.00
C THR A 186 -18.30 -12.26 22.01
N ASP A 187 -19.34 -11.50 22.34
CA ASP A 187 -19.69 -10.26 21.66
C ASP A 187 -19.06 -9.06 22.37
N ILE A 188 -18.32 -8.23 21.65
CA ILE A 188 -17.56 -7.11 22.22
C ILE A 188 -18.06 -5.81 21.60
N PHE A 189 -18.54 -4.89 22.43
CA PHE A 189 -19.02 -3.59 22.02
C PHE A 189 -17.93 -2.54 22.23
N ILE A 190 -17.53 -1.86 21.16
CA ILE A 190 -16.38 -0.97 21.14
C ILE A 190 -16.81 0.40 20.61
N PRO A 191 -16.49 1.50 21.30
CA PRO A 191 -16.69 2.84 20.75
C PRO A 191 -15.73 3.10 19.59
N GLN A 192 -16.22 3.73 18.51
CA GLN A 192 -15.43 4.23 17.39
C GLN A 192 -14.51 5.39 17.80
N GLN A 193 -14.83 6.06 18.91
CA GLN A 193 -13.99 7.12 19.47
C GLN A 193 -12.97 6.54 20.42
N GLY A 194 -11.69 6.66 20.07
CA GLY A 194 -10.58 6.21 20.89
C GLY A 194 -9.43 5.66 20.06
N ASP A 195 -8.32 5.41 20.73
CA ASP A 195 -7.19 4.70 20.13
C ASP A 195 -7.47 3.19 20.13
N ALA A 196 -7.59 2.61 18.94
CA ALA A 196 -7.83 1.18 18.74
C ALA A 196 -6.73 0.31 19.35
N SER A 197 -5.49 0.80 19.42
CA SER A 197 -4.36 0.08 20.03
C SER A 197 -4.58 -0.07 21.53
N SER A 198 -4.78 1.05 22.25
CA SER A 198 -5.00 1.05 23.70
C SER A 198 -6.18 0.17 24.12
N LEU A 199 -7.26 0.16 23.32
CA LEU A 199 -8.43 -0.66 23.59
C LEU A 199 -8.15 -2.15 23.35
N SER A 200 -7.45 -2.48 22.27
CA SER A 200 -7.01 -3.86 21.99
C SER A 200 -6.16 -4.39 23.14
N ASP A 201 -5.17 -3.63 23.62
CA ASP A 201 -4.30 -4.06 24.74
C ASP A 201 -5.08 -4.33 26.02
N THR A 202 -6.03 -3.44 26.35
CA THR A 202 -6.91 -3.61 27.51
C THR A 202 -7.78 -4.86 27.37
N LEU A 203 -8.32 -5.07 26.18
CA LEU A 203 -9.18 -6.21 25.87
C LEU A 203 -8.40 -7.53 25.90
N GLN A 204 -7.18 -7.56 25.38
CA GLN A 204 -6.30 -8.73 25.44
C GLN A 204 -6.02 -9.13 26.89
N ASN A 205 -5.62 -8.18 27.74
CA ASN A 205 -5.37 -8.43 29.16
C ASN A 205 -6.60 -8.97 29.88
N LEU A 206 -7.76 -8.38 29.60
CA LEU A 206 -9.04 -8.78 30.18
C LEU A 206 -9.45 -10.19 29.73
N LEU A 207 -9.30 -10.52 28.44
CA LEU A 207 -9.62 -11.84 27.90
C LEU A 207 -8.66 -12.93 28.40
N VAL A 208 -7.36 -12.61 28.57
CA VAL A 208 -6.41 -13.50 29.23
C VAL A 208 -6.84 -13.79 30.67
N GLY A 209 -7.27 -12.77 31.41
CA GLY A 209 -7.79 -12.94 32.77
C GLY A 209 -9.00 -13.87 32.85
N PHE A 210 -9.96 -13.73 31.93
CA PHE A 210 -11.12 -14.61 31.83
C PHE A 210 -10.74 -16.06 31.48
N ARG A 211 -9.78 -16.22 30.56
CA ARG A 211 -9.24 -17.54 30.21
C ARG A 211 -8.58 -18.24 31.39
N ILE A 212 -7.79 -17.53 32.19
CA ILE A 212 -7.16 -18.10 33.41
C ILE A 212 -8.22 -18.54 34.43
N ARG A 213 -9.32 -17.78 34.54
CA ARG A 213 -10.44 -18.11 35.42
C ARG A 213 -11.35 -19.23 34.89
N GLY A 214 -11.12 -19.70 33.66
CA GLY A 214 -11.95 -20.72 33.02
C GLY A 214 -13.38 -20.25 32.72
N THR A 215 -13.64 -18.94 32.69
CA THR A 215 -14.98 -18.37 32.43
C THR A 215 -14.89 -17.34 31.31
N MET A 216 -15.47 -17.63 30.15
CA MET A 216 -15.58 -16.66 29.05
C MET A 216 -16.93 -15.94 29.11
N PRO A 217 -16.95 -14.59 29.19
CA PRO A 217 -18.20 -13.85 29.17
C PRO A 217 -18.85 -13.93 27.79
N THR A 218 -20.17 -13.90 27.74
CA THR A 218 -20.94 -13.85 26.48
C THR A 218 -20.92 -12.47 25.84
N SER A 219 -20.83 -11.41 26.65
CA SER A 219 -20.73 -10.04 26.18
C SER A 219 -19.78 -9.19 27.02
N ILE A 220 -19.04 -8.31 26.35
CA ILE A 220 -18.14 -7.33 26.97
C ILE A 220 -18.46 -5.96 26.38
N VAL A 221 -18.70 -4.97 27.25
CA VAL A 221 -18.82 -3.57 26.83
C VAL A 221 -17.50 -2.88 27.14
N ALA A 222 -16.67 -2.69 26.12
CA ALA A 222 -15.44 -1.94 26.25
C ALA A 222 -15.78 -0.45 26.24
N ARG A 223 -15.41 0.27 27.30
CA ARG A 223 -15.48 1.74 27.33
C ARG A 223 -14.08 2.25 27.22
N ALA A 224 -13.84 3.20 26.31
CA ALA A 224 -12.62 3.97 26.34
C ALA A 224 -12.55 4.64 27.71
N ALA A 225 -11.53 4.31 28.50
CA ALA A 225 -11.20 5.14 29.65
C ALA A 225 -10.89 6.51 29.06
N ALA A 226 -11.77 7.48 29.27
CA ALA A 226 -11.48 8.86 28.95
C ALA A 226 -10.15 9.13 29.64
N ARG A 227 -9.06 9.31 28.87
CA ARG A 227 -7.81 9.80 29.42
C ARG A 227 -8.18 11.18 29.94
N THR A 228 -8.52 11.27 31.22
CA THR A 228 -8.44 12.50 31.97
C THR A 228 -7.01 12.94 31.71
N ALA A 229 -6.83 13.98 30.87
CA ALA A 229 -5.52 14.50 30.56
C ALA A 229 -4.78 14.59 31.90
N PRO A 230 -3.55 14.04 32.02
CA PRO A 230 -2.83 14.04 33.28
C PRO A 230 -2.86 15.48 33.75
N GLY A 231 -3.65 15.71 34.80
CA GLY A 231 -3.96 17.04 35.25
C GLY A 231 -2.63 17.70 35.47
N VAL A 232 -2.39 18.80 34.75
CA VAL A 232 -1.49 19.85 35.20
C VAL A 232 -1.78 19.95 36.69
N SER A 233 -0.84 19.46 37.50
CA SER A 233 -0.91 19.58 38.93
C SER A 233 -0.99 21.07 39.18
N THR A 234 -2.19 21.57 39.45
CA THR A 234 -2.37 22.95 39.88
C THR A 234 -1.42 23.09 41.08
N PRO A 235 -0.34 23.89 40.98
CA PRO A 235 0.58 24.04 42.08
C PRO A 235 -0.25 24.58 43.23
N CYS A 236 -0.27 23.82 44.31
CA CYS A 236 -0.97 24.17 45.54
C CYS A 236 -0.49 25.56 45.94
N ALA A 237 -1.36 26.56 45.76
CA ALA A 237 -1.10 27.94 46.11
C ALA A 237 -0.89 28.01 47.63
N ARG A 238 0.37 27.93 48.03
CA ARG A 238 0.79 28.17 49.41
C ARG A 238 0.84 29.68 49.60
N ALA A 239 -0.27 30.25 50.05
CA ALA A 239 -0.30 31.58 50.60
C ALA A 239 0.57 31.63 51.87
N ARG A 240 1.70 32.33 51.81
CA ARG A 240 2.30 33.01 52.98
C ARG A 240 3.29 34.09 52.56
N GLU A 241 2.81 35.32 52.71
CA GLU A 241 3.46 36.52 53.23
C GLU A 241 4.97 36.77 52.98
N GLY A 242 5.21 37.88 52.27
CA GLY A 242 6.21 38.86 52.68
C GLY A 242 7.56 38.77 51.97
N ARG A 243 7.80 39.70 51.03
CA ARG A 243 8.88 40.71 51.12
C ARG A 243 9.07 41.41 49.76
N SER A 244 8.87 42.72 49.82
CA SER A 244 9.20 43.73 48.83
C SER A 244 10.69 43.77 48.48
N THR A 245 11.02 43.88 47.19
CA THR A 245 11.78 45.01 46.60
C THR A 245 11.78 44.94 45.06
N PRO A 246 11.86 46.10 44.37
CA PRO A 246 11.90 46.20 42.91
C PRO A 246 13.36 46.23 42.42
N ILE A 247 13.61 45.84 41.16
CA ILE A 247 14.62 46.42 40.25
C ILE A 247 14.33 45.91 38.83
N SER A 248 14.01 46.86 37.95
CA SER A 248 14.04 46.80 36.48
C SER A 248 15.50 46.96 36.01
N PRO A 249 15.95 46.46 34.85
CA PRO A 249 15.74 47.24 33.63
C PRO A 249 15.60 46.45 32.30
N ASP A 250 14.85 47.09 31.40
CA ASP A 250 15.10 47.30 29.97
C ASP A 250 15.97 46.31 29.19
N VAL A 251 15.35 45.63 28.20
CA VAL A 251 16.02 45.12 27.00
C VAL A 251 15.20 45.52 25.76
N PRO A 252 15.83 46.04 24.69
CA PRO A 252 15.16 46.86 23.70
C PRO A 252 14.54 46.06 22.54
N ARG A 253 13.48 46.67 22.00
CA ARG A 253 12.88 46.35 20.69
C ARG A 253 13.88 46.62 19.56
N GLY A 254 14.33 45.56 18.90
CA GLY A 254 14.98 45.61 17.59
C GLY A 254 13.92 45.64 16.48
N ALA A 255 13.97 46.70 15.68
CA ALA A 255 13.13 46.95 14.53
C ALA A 255 13.70 46.36 13.23
N ALA A 256 12.79 46.21 12.26
CA ALA A 256 12.95 46.47 10.81
C ALA A 256 13.82 45.53 9.95
N GLY A 257 13.23 45.16 8.81
CA GLY A 257 13.85 44.52 7.63
C GLY A 257 12.81 43.65 6.91
N SER A 258 11.85 44.20 6.16
CA SER A 258 11.91 44.74 4.79
C SER A 258 12.35 43.75 3.69
N THR A 259 11.59 43.75 2.59
CA THR A 259 11.86 43.25 1.22
C THR A 259 11.90 41.72 1.05
N THR A 260 11.03 41.10 0.24
CA THR A 260 11.09 41.03 -1.24
C THR A 260 9.73 40.46 -1.72
N SER A 261 8.79 41.18 -2.36
CA SER A 261 8.68 41.59 -3.77
C SER A 261 8.80 40.48 -4.84
N GLY A 262 7.65 39.96 -5.29
CA GLY A 262 7.33 39.66 -6.70
C GLY A 262 7.32 38.18 -7.16
N PRO A 263 6.70 37.84 -8.30
CA PRO A 263 5.56 38.47 -8.96
C PRO A 263 4.42 37.50 -9.37
N ASN A 264 3.37 38.11 -9.89
CA ASN A 264 2.20 37.62 -10.61
C ASN A 264 2.43 36.45 -11.60
N ASN A 265 1.39 35.61 -11.71
CA ASN A 265 0.79 35.04 -12.93
C ASN A 265 -0.47 34.30 -12.42
N GLU A 266 -1.72 34.73 -12.63
CA GLU A 266 -2.37 35.09 -13.89
C GLU A 266 -1.90 34.21 -15.04
N ASP A 267 -2.44 32.99 -15.09
CA ASP A 267 -2.70 32.31 -16.36
C ASP A 267 -4.09 31.68 -16.29
N ASP A 268 -5.02 32.55 -16.65
CA ASP A 268 -6.36 32.29 -17.10
C ASP A 268 -6.24 31.74 -18.53
N LEU A 269 -6.50 30.45 -18.76
CA LEU A 269 -6.70 29.93 -20.12
C LEU A 269 -7.74 28.82 -20.13
N ARG A 270 -8.98 29.31 -20.21
CA ARG A 270 -10.11 28.70 -20.90
C ARG A 270 -9.66 28.08 -22.23
N ILE A 271 -9.98 26.81 -22.44
CA ILE A 271 -10.34 26.28 -23.75
C ILE A 271 -11.66 25.54 -23.61
N HIS A 272 -12.73 26.25 -23.98
CA HIS A 272 -13.99 25.67 -24.43
C HIS A 272 -13.82 25.15 -25.88
N GLU A 273 -14.78 24.32 -26.29
CA GLU A 273 -15.04 23.83 -27.65
C GLU A 273 -14.17 22.63 -28.12
N ASN A 274 -14.69 21.60 -28.80
CA ASN A 274 -15.89 21.57 -29.62
C ASN A 274 -16.49 20.17 -29.75
N LEU A 275 -17.79 20.15 -30.03
CA LEU A 275 -18.56 18.99 -30.46
C LEU A 275 -17.96 18.36 -31.73
N THR A 276 -18.10 17.04 -31.91
CA THR A 276 -18.99 16.44 -32.93
C THR A 276 -18.62 14.99 -33.28
N ARG A 277 -19.69 14.19 -33.47
CA ARG A 277 -19.78 13.01 -34.38
C ARG A 277 -19.01 11.77 -33.90
N ARG A 278 -19.42 10.53 -34.15
CA ARG A 278 -20.45 9.98 -35.07
C ARG A 278 -20.80 8.58 -34.57
N ARG A 279 -22.07 8.23 -34.75
CA ARG A 279 -22.62 6.88 -34.70
C ARG A 279 -21.74 5.85 -35.42
N LYS A 280 -21.58 4.66 -34.84
CA LYS A 280 -21.77 3.40 -35.57
C LYS A 280 -21.98 2.24 -34.59
N ARG A 281 -23.24 1.78 -34.53
CA ARG A 281 -23.58 0.43 -34.05
C ARG A 281 -23.03 -0.60 -35.04
N PRO A 282 -22.42 -1.71 -34.59
CA PRO A 282 -22.47 -2.96 -35.33
C PRO A 282 -23.67 -3.79 -34.87
N ARG A 283 -24.35 -4.38 -35.85
CA ARG A 283 -25.40 -5.39 -35.70
C ARG A 283 -24.81 -6.73 -35.22
N PRO A 284 -25.66 -7.60 -34.64
CA PRO A 284 -25.27 -8.93 -34.20
C PRO A 284 -25.08 -9.86 -35.41
N SER A 285 -23.97 -10.59 -35.45
CA SER A 285 -23.83 -11.77 -36.31
C SER A 285 -23.96 -13.01 -35.44
N GLU A 286 -25.19 -13.54 -35.38
CA GLU A 286 -25.44 -14.94 -35.04
C GLU A 286 -24.62 -15.82 -35.99
N ARG A 287 -23.64 -16.53 -35.44
CA ARG A 287 -23.09 -17.73 -36.09
C ARG A 287 -23.34 -18.91 -35.18
N ARG A 288 -24.47 -19.57 -35.46
CA ARG A 288 -24.67 -21.00 -35.19
C ARG A 288 -23.51 -21.77 -35.81
N THR A 289 -22.75 -22.46 -34.97
CA THR A 289 -22.05 -23.68 -35.37
C THR A 289 -22.40 -24.77 -34.38
N HIS A 290 -23.33 -25.62 -34.80
CA HIS A 290 -23.43 -27.01 -34.38
C HIS A 290 -22.03 -27.65 -34.36
N ARG A 291 -21.73 -28.43 -33.32
CA ARG A 291 -20.95 -29.69 -33.40
C ARG A 291 -21.19 -30.54 -32.13
N PRO A 292 -20.99 -31.86 -32.24
CA PRO A 292 -21.95 -32.85 -31.74
C PRO A 292 -21.45 -33.64 -30.52
N CYS A 293 -22.38 -34.39 -29.94
CA CYS A 293 -22.16 -35.48 -29.01
C CYS A 293 -21.00 -36.39 -29.45
N ALA A 294 -20.03 -36.58 -28.55
CA ALA A 294 -19.13 -37.71 -28.59
C ALA A 294 -19.25 -38.46 -27.25
N GLN A 295 -19.87 -39.62 -27.38
CA GLN A 295 -20.08 -40.64 -26.39
C GLN A 295 -18.76 -41.41 -26.19
N GLN A 296 -18.21 -41.40 -24.98
CA GLN A 296 -17.19 -42.36 -24.58
C GLN A 296 -17.72 -43.21 -23.42
N ARG A 297 -18.01 -44.47 -23.78
CA ARG A 297 -18.16 -45.62 -22.90
C ARG A 297 -16.77 -46.13 -22.49
N GLY A 298 -16.67 -46.67 -21.28
CA GLY A 298 -15.56 -47.52 -20.82
C GLY A 298 -15.51 -47.53 -19.30
N ASN A 299 -16.28 -48.41 -18.63
CA ASN A 299 -15.88 -49.76 -18.19
C ASN A 299 -14.69 -49.77 -17.22
N GLY A 300 -14.94 -50.16 -15.97
CA GLY A 300 -13.90 -50.51 -15.00
C GLY A 300 -14.38 -50.59 -13.57
N VAL A 301 -15.21 -51.58 -13.25
CA VAL A 301 -15.42 -52.09 -11.88
C VAL A 301 -14.28 -53.07 -11.59
N PRO A 302 -13.66 -53.02 -10.40
CA PRO A 302 -13.64 -54.22 -9.58
C PRO A 302 -14.23 -53.96 -8.18
N ASP A 303 -15.18 -54.83 -7.87
CA ASP A 303 -15.68 -55.20 -6.56
C ASP A 303 -14.63 -56.13 -5.93
N ASP A 304 -14.25 -55.88 -4.68
CA ASP A 304 -13.84 -56.93 -3.72
C ASP A 304 -13.67 -56.32 -2.32
N ARG A 305 -14.70 -56.52 -1.51
CA ARG A 305 -14.65 -57.09 -0.15
C ARG A 305 -13.38 -56.86 0.69
N GLU A 306 -13.55 -56.17 1.82
CA GLU A 306 -13.20 -56.80 3.10
C GLU A 306 -13.99 -56.17 4.26
N ALA A 307 -14.73 -57.05 4.93
CA ALA A 307 -15.50 -56.78 6.12
C ALA A 307 -14.56 -56.82 7.34
N HIS A 308 -14.75 -55.92 8.30
CA HIS A 308 -14.49 -56.25 9.70
C HIS A 308 -15.51 -55.58 10.61
N ASP A 309 -16.36 -56.45 11.16
CA ASP A 309 -17.18 -56.25 12.34
C ASP A 309 -16.35 -55.75 13.53
N ALA A 310 -16.88 -54.81 14.31
CA ALA A 310 -17.20 -55.06 15.72
C ALA A 310 -17.99 -53.89 16.34
N PRO A 311 -18.99 -54.17 17.20
CA PRO A 311 -19.79 -53.17 17.90
C PRO A 311 -19.25 -52.93 19.32
N PHE A 312 -19.49 -51.73 19.86
CA PHE A 312 -19.64 -51.58 21.31
C PHE A 312 -20.80 -50.64 21.61
N ALA A 313 -21.80 -51.22 22.27
CA ALA A 313 -22.81 -50.52 23.03
C ALA A 313 -22.42 -50.57 24.52
N CYS A 314 -22.49 -49.41 25.18
CA CYS A 314 -23.01 -49.14 26.52
C CYS A 314 -22.91 -47.62 26.73
#